data_AF-G5GBH2-F1
#
_entry.id   AF-G5GBH2-F1
#
_cell.length_a   1.000
_cell.length_b   1.000
_cell.length_c   1.000
_cell.angle_alpha   90.00
_cell.angle_beta   90.00
_cell.angle_gamma   90.00
#
_symmetry.space_group_name_H-M   'P 1'
#
loop_
_entity.id
_entity.type
_entity.pdbx_description
1 polymer ?
#
loop_
_entity_poly.entity_id
_entity_poly.type
_entity_poly.pdbx_seq_one_letter_code
_entity_poly.pdbx_strand_id
1 'polypeptide(L)'
;MNSMFSGCSSLTSLNLSNFKTENVKDMSYMFSDCSSLTSLNLSNFKTENVKDMNSMFSGCSRLTSLNLSNFKTENVQNMNSMFSGCSSLTSLDLSNFKTENVEAMSHMFYKCNSLQTIYCNTTWTCSLSWDMFSGCTSLQGAVPYDESETDVSVANPETGYFTKKESTGVTTVTTDGDANIQAIYSTDGKRLNELQSGLNIVRMSNGTTQKILRK
;
A
#
# COMPACT_ATOMS: atom_id res chain seq x y z
N MET A 1 -5.75 9.50 -17.20
CA MET A 1 -4.48 8.96 -17.72
C MET A 1 -4.56 7.45 -17.58
N ASN A 2 -5.31 6.78 -18.46
CA ASN A 2 -5.45 5.32 -18.45
C ASN A 2 -4.56 4.67 -19.52
N SER A 3 -4.24 3.39 -19.32
CA SER A 3 -3.56 2.51 -20.27
C SER A 3 -2.22 2.99 -20.83
N MET A 4 -1.59 4.02 -20.27
CA MET A 4 -0.47 4.73 -20.91
C MET A 4 0.74 3.85 -21.21
N PHE A 5 1.04 2.89 -20.34
CA PHE A 5 2.12 1.92 -20.52
C PHE A 5 1.60 0.49 -20.63
N SER A 6 0.29 0.32 -20.87
CA SER A 6 -0.32 -1.01 -20.99
C SER A 6 0.35 -1.83 -22.09
N GLY A 7 0.68 -3.08 -21.79
CA GLY A 7 1.31 -4.02 -22.72
C GLY A 7 2.78 -3.74 -23.03
N CYS A 8 3.42 -2.78 -22.34
CA CYS A 8 4.85 -2.51 -22.49
C CYS A 8 5.69 -3.62 -21.81
N SER A 9 5.60 -4.84 -22.32
CA SER A 9 6.12 -6.08 -21.72
C SER A 9 7.65 -6.12 -21.62
N SER A 10 8.36 -5.30 -22.40
CA SER A 10 9.83 -5.17 -22.34
C SER A 10 10.30 -4.00 -21.44
N LEU A 11 9.39 -3.25 -20.81
CA LEU A 11 9.73 -2.10 -19.98
C LEU A 11 10.35 -2.56 -18.65
N THR A 12 11.64 -2.31 -18.46
CA THR A 12 12.38 -2.66 -17.24
C THR A 12 12.50 -1.50 -16.26
N SER A 13 12.41 -0.26 -16.74
CA SER A 13 12.53 0.95 -15.93
C SER A 13 11.80 2.11 -16.58
N LEU A 14 11.27 3.02 -15.77
CA LEU A 14 10.57 4.21 -16.24
C LEU A 14 10.85 5.39 -15.30
N ASN A 15 11.16 6.55 -15.86
CA ASN A 15 11.25 7.78 -15.10
C ASN A 15 9.91 8.52 -15.13
N LEU A 16 9.25 8.61 -13.97
CA LEU A 16 7.94 9.26 -13.79
C LEU A 16 8.01 10.61 -13.06
N SER A 17 9.20 11.12 -12.73
CA SER A 17 9.37 12.25 -11.80
C SER A 17 8.64 13.54 -12.21
N ASN A 18 8.44 13.74 -13.51
CA ASN A 18 7.81 14.95 -14.07
C ASN A 18 6.31 14.80 -14.35
N PHE A 19 5.72 13.66 -14.01
CA PHE A 19 4.29 13.43 -14.21
C PHE A 19 3.48 14.27 -13.22
N LYS A 20 2.53 15.04 -13.76
CA LYS A 20 1.54 15.81 -13.01
C LYS A 20 0.23 15.03 -12.98
N THR A 21 -0.15 14.55 -11.81
CA THR A 21 -1.27 13.62 -11.63
C THR A 21 -2.40 14.19 -10.78
N GLU A 22 -2.27 15.42 -10.28
CA GLU A 22 -3.22 16.07 -9.34
C GLU A 22 -4.67 16.10 -9.82
N ASN A 23 -4.90 16.16 -11.14
CA ASN A 23 -6.25 16.27 -11.72
C ASN A 23 -6.72 14.98 -12.39
N VAL A 24 -5.96 13.89 -12.26
CA VAL A 24 -6.28 12.61 -12.92
C VAL A 24 -7.42 11.93 -12.16
N LYS A 25 -8.47 11.55 -12.89
CA LYS A 25 -9.63 10.83 -12.35
C LYS A 25 -9.64 9.34 -12.68
N ASP A 26 -8.84 8.92 -13.65
CA ASP A 26 -8.80 7.55 -14.16
C ASP A 26 -7.34 7.17 -14.43
N MET A 27 -6.88 6.15 -13.71
CA MET A 27 -5.57 5.52 -13.81
C MET A 27 -5.68 4.03 -14.18
N SER A 28 -6.83 3.60 -14.70
CA SER A 28 -7.05 2.21 -15.08
C SER A 28 -6.02 1.74 -16.11
N TYR A 29 -5.59 0.47 -15.98
CA TYR A 29 -4.63 -0.21 -16.86
C TYR A 29 -3.28 0.48 -17.05
N MET A 30 -2.92 1.49 -16.25
CA MET A 30 -1.81 2.39 -16.55
C MET A 30 -0.48 1.66 -16.78
N PHE A 31 -0.23 0.57 -16.05
CA PHE A 31 0.94 -0.30 -16.17
C PHE A 31 0.56 -1.77 -16.42
N SER A 32 -0.63 -2.04 -16.95
CA SER A 32 -1.06 -3.42 -17.22
C SER A 32 -0.06 -4.13 -18.13
N ASP A 33 0.22 -5.40 -17.85
CA ASP A 33 1.09 -6.29 -18.63
C ASP A 33 2.51 -5.77 -18.89
N CYS A 34 3.00 -4.88 -18.02
CA CYS A 34 4.42 -4.49 -17.96
C CYS A 34 5.25 -5.61 -17.30
N SER A 35 5.24 -6.80 -17.91
CA SER A 35 5.73 -8.04 -17.31
C SER A 35 7.23 -8.09 -17.04
N SER A 36 8.04 -7.19 -17.64
CA SER A 36 9.48 -7.04 -17.34
C SER A 36 9.80 -6.07 -16.22
N LEU A 37 8.81 -5.33 -15.70
CA LEU A 37 9.03 -4.32 -14.67
C LEU A 37 9.27 -4.98 -13.31
N THR A 38 10.40 -4.68 -12.67
CA THR A 38 10.75 -5.25 -11.35
C THR A 38 10.46 -4.31 -10.18
N SER A 39 10.43 -3.00 -10.45
CA SER A 39 10.14 -1.96 -9.47
C SER A 39 9.59 -0.72 -10.16
N LEU A 40 8.79 0.08 -9.45
CA LEU A 40 8.25 1.34 -9.96
C LEU A 40 8.29 2.42 -8.88
N ASN A 41 8.81 3.59 -9.21
CA ASN A 41 8.77 4.75 -8.31
C ASN A 41 7.55 5.61 -8.62
N LEU A 42 6.61 5.65 -7.68
CA LEU A 42 5.35 6.41 -7.76
C LEU A 42 5.25 7.51 -6.71
N SER A 43 6.36 7.89 -6.05
CA SER A 43 6.32 8.81 -4.91
C SER A 43 5.77 10.20 -5.24
N ASN A 44 5.79 10.61 -6.51
CA ASN A 44 5.23 11.88 -6.98
C ASN A 44 3.76 11.80 -7.41
N PHE A 45 3.15 10.61 -7.40
CA PHE A 45 1.75 10.45 -7.81
C PHE A 45 0.81 11.03 -6.76
N LYS A 46 -0.15 11.82 -7.24
CA LYS A 46 -1.26 12.38 -6.49
C LYS A 46 -2.54 11.69 -6.96
N THR A 47 -3.16 10.93 -6.06
CA THR A 47 -4.32 10.09 -6.41
C THR A 47 -5.61 10.52 -5.74
N GLU A 48 -5.62 11.66 -5.02
CA GLU A 48 -6.79 12.15 -4.27
C GLU A 48 -8.05 12.29 -5.12
N ASN A 49 -7.93 12.53 -6.42
CA ASN A 49 -9.05 12.73 -7.33
C ASN A 49 -9.36 11.50 -8.19
N VAL A 50 -8.60 10.41 -8.05
CA VAL A 50 -8.76 9.21 -8.85
C VAL A 50 -9.98 8.44 -8.39
N LYS A 51 -10.80 8.03 -9.37
CA LYS A 51 -12.02 7.23 -9.18
C LYS A 51 -11.86 5.81 -9.71
N ASP A 52 -11.01 5.60 -10.70
CA ASP A 52 -10.79 4.28 -11.32
C ASP A 52 -9.30 3.90 -11.30
N MET A 53 -9.00 2.77 -10.65
CA MET A 53 -7.67 2.13 -10.60
C MET A 53 -7.72 0.68 -11.12
N ASN A 54 -8.76 0.32 -11.88
CA ASN A 54 -8.93 -1.01 -12.46
C ASN A 54 -7.68 -1.47 -13.20
N SER A 55 -7.17 -2.66 -12.86
CA SER A 55 -6.06 -3.32 -13.54
C SER A 55 -4.78 -2.48 -13.61
N MET A 56 -4.59 -1.48 -12.74
CA MET A 56 -3.50 -0.51 -12.85
C MET A 56 -2.12 -1.16 -12.92
N PHE A 57 -1.91 -2.27 -12.20
CA PHE A 57 -0.67 -3.07 -12.20
C PHE A 57 -0.88 -4.51 -12.64
N SER A 58 -2.04 -4.85 -13.23
CA SER A 58 -2.35 -6.22 -13.66
C SER A 58 -1.24 -6.78 -14.57
N GLY A 59 -0.86 -8.03 -14.42
CA GLY A 59 0.14 -8.69 -15.28
C GLY A 59 1.58 -8.20 -15.10
N CYS A 60 1.89 -7.35 -14.11
CA CYS A 60 3.26 -6.98 -13.72
C CYS A 60 3.98 -8.14 -13.01
N SER A 61 4.10 -9.28 -13.68
CA SER A 61 4.48 -10.56 -13.07
C SER A 61 5.88 -10.61 -12.46
N ARG A 62 6.79 -9.71 -12.86
CA ARG A 62 8.15 -9.60 -12.29
C ARG A 62 8.31 -8.50 -11.24
N LEU A 63 7.23 -7.78 -10.90
CA LEU A 63 7.27 -6.72 -9.90
C LEU A 63 7.48 -7.36 -8.52
N THR A 64 8.60 -7.06 -7.86
CA THR A 64 8.96 -7.66 -6.57
C THR A 64 8.61 -6.77 -5.37
N SER A 65 8.45 -5.47 -5.61
CA SER A 65 8.07 -4.50 -4.58
C SER A 65 7.32 -3.32 -5.20
N LEU A 66 6.36 -2.78 -4.47
CA LEU A 66 5.61 -1.60 -4.87
C LEU A 66 5.30 -0.75 -3.64
N ASN A 67 5.73 0.51 -3.66
CA ASN A 67 5.44 1.46 -2.59
C ASN A 67 4.21 2.31 -2.97
N LEU A 68 3.13 2.17 -2.21
CA LEU A 68 1.86 2.89 -2.39
C LEU A 68 1.50 3.78 -1.20
N SER A 69 2.46 4.10 -0.32
CA SER A 69 2.19 4.85 0.90
C SER A 69 1.65 6.26 0.66
N ASN A 70 1.88 6.84 -0.52
CA ASN A 70 1.35 8.14 -0.94
C ASN A 70 -0.03 8.07 -1.60
N PHE A 71 -0.56 6.88 -1.88
CA PHE A 71 -1.86 6.74 -2.52
C PHE A 71 -2.97 7.11 -1.54
N LYS A 72 -3.87 7.97 -2.02
CA LYS A 72 -5.12 8.35 -1.40
C LYS A 72 -6.25 7.72 -2.21
N THR A 73 -7.03 6.85 -1.58
CA THR A 73 -8.04 6.03 -2.26
C THR A 73 -9.46 6.35 -1.82
N GLU A 74 -9.67 7.38 -0.98
CA GLU A 74 -11.00 7.73 -0.45
C GLU A 74 -12.07 7.98 -1.52
N ASN A 75 -11.69 8.34 -2.74
CA ASN A 75 -12.61 8.63 -3.84
C ASN A 75 -12.65 7.52 -4.90
N VAL A 76 -11.89 6.43 -4.73
CA VAL A 76 -11.81 5.34 -5.70
C VAL A 76 -13.07 4.48 -5.60
N GLN A 77 -13.68 4.20 -6.75
CA GLN A 77 -14.88 3.39 -6.87
C GLN A 77 -14.58 2.01 -7.49
N ASN A 78 -13.51 1.88 -8.27
CA ASN A 78 -13.15 0.65 -8.97
C ASN A 78 -11.68 0.28 -8.77
N MET A 79 -11.44 -0.91 -8.19
CA MET A 79 -10.13 -1.53 -7.98
C MET A 79 -10.07 -2.96 -8.54
N ASN A 80 -10.98 -3.33 -9.45
CA ASN A 80 -10.96 -4.64 -10.09
C ASN A 80 -9.57 -4.96 -10.62
N SER A 81 -9.10 -6.19 -10.41
CA SER A 81 -7.84 -6.71 -10.97
C SER A 81 -6.58 -5.86 -10.72
N MET A 82 -6.60 -4.91 -9.77
CA MET A 82 -5.54 -3.89 -9.64
C MET A 82 -4.13 -4.47 -9.56
N PHE A 83 -3.97 -5.62 -8.91
CA PHE A 83 -2.71 -6.37 -8.78
C PHE A 83 -2.78 -7.77 -9.37
N SER A 84 -3.80 -8.10 -10.17
CA SER A 84 -3.98 -9.44 -10.74
C SER A 84 -2.73 -9.90 -11.48
N GLY A 85 -2.25 -11.11 -11.21
CA GLY A 85 -1.07 -11.69 -11.87
C GLY A 85 0.27 -11.06 -11.50
N CYS A 86 0.34 -10.22 -10.46
CA CYS A 86 1.61 -9.75 -9.88
C CYS A 86 2.30 -10.87 -9.09
N SER A 87 2.64 -11.96 -9.77
CA SER A 87 3.05 -13.23 -9.17
C SER A 87 4.40 -13.21 -8.45
N SER A 88 5.21 -12.16 -8.61
CA SER A 88 6.48 -11.98 -7.87
C SER A 88 6.39 -11.08 -6.64
N LEU A 89 5.25 -10.42 -6.39
CA LEU A 89 5.06 -9.65 -5.16
C LEU A 89 4.95 -10.59 -3.97
N THR A 90 5.78 -10.40 -2.96
CA THR A 90 5.74 -11.19 -1.71
C THR A 90 4.98 -10.50 -0.60
N SER A 91 4.94 -9.17 -0.61
CA SER A 91 4.19 -8.38 0.36
C SER A 91 3.66 -7.09 -0.24
N LEU A 92 2.49 -6.65 0.21
CA LEU A 92 1.93 -5.34 -0.11
C LEU A 92 1.51 -4.62 1.16
N ASP A 93 1.78 -3.33 1.21
CA ASP A 93 1.30 -2.46 2.30
C ASP A 93 0.20 -1.55 1.79
N LEU A 94 -1.03 -1.88 2.22
CA LEU A 94 -2.27 -1.21 1.85
C LEU A 94 -2.94 -0.64 3.11
N SER A 95 -2.18 -0.43 4.20
CA SER A 95 -2.70 0.07 5.47
C SER A 95 -3.25 1.50 5.39
N ASN A 96 -2.86 2.26 4.36
CA ASN A 96 -3.38 3.59 4.05
C ASN A 96 -4.63 3.58 3.14
N PHE A 97 -5.02 2.42 2.59
CA PHE A 97 -6.14 2.36 1.66
C PHE A 97 -7.47 2.50 2.42
N LYS A 98 -8.31 3.38 1.89
CA LYS A 98 -9.69 3.63 2.28
C LYS A 98 -10.59 3.10 1.17
N THR A 99 -11.43 2.12 1.49
CA THR A 99 -12.23 1.37 0.50
C THR A 99 -13.72 1.52 0.69
N GLU A 100 -14.18 2.47 1.52
CA GLU A 100 -15.59 2.66 1.87
C GLU A 100 -16.46 3.04 0.67
N ASN A 101 -15.85 3.65 -0.35
CA ASN A 101 -16.51 4.03 -1.60
C ASN A 101 -16.23 3.07 -2.76
N VAL A 102 -15.47 1.98 -2.54
CA VAL A 102 -15.14 1.04 -3.61
C VAL A 102 -16.32 0.10 -3.84
N GLU A 103 -16.80 0.08 -5.08
CA GLU A 103 -17.93 -0.73 -5.51
C GLU A 103 -17.48 -2.10 -6.06
N ALA A 104 -16.25 -2.18 -6.58
CA ALA A 104 -15.72 -3.38 -7.23
C ALA A 104 -14.22 -3.66 -6.94
N MET A 105 -13.93 -4.89 -6.50
CA MET A 105 -12.59 -5.45 -6.23
C MET A 105 -12.43 -6.88 -6.77
N SER A 106 -13.26 -7.30 -7.72
CA SER A 106 -13.15 -8.62 -8.35
C SER A 106 -11.75 -8.84 -8.92
N HIS A 107 -11.19 -10.02 -8.67
CA HIS A 107 -9.85 -10.43 -9.08
C HIS A 107 -8.69 -9.53 -8.60
N MET A 108 -8.88 -8.65 -7.61
CA MET A 108 -7.88 -7.63 -7.25
C MET A 108 -6.47 -8.19 -7.02
N PHE A 109 -6.35 -9.38 -6.40
CA PHE A 109 -5.10 -10.09 -6.17
C PHE A 109 -5.03 -11.44 -6.90
N TYR A 110 -5.91 -11.69 -7.87
CA TYR A 110 -6.00 -12.98 -8.57
C TYR A 110 -4.63 -13.45 -9.07
N LYS A 111 -4.26 -14.71 -8.78
CA LYS A 111 -2.96 -15.32 -9.16
C LYS A 111 -1.70 -14.56 -8.68
N CYS A 112 -1.79 -13.84 -7.57
CA CYS A 112 -0.63 -13.37 -6.83
C CYS A 112 0.00 -14.50 -6.00
N ASN A 113 0.48 -15.55 -6.67
CA ASN A 113 0.84 -16.82 -6.03
C ASN A 113 1.97 -16.70 -4.98
N SER A 114 2.86 -15.71 -5.09
CA SER A 114 3.96 -15.49 -4.12
C SER A 114 3.60 -14.53 -2.99
N LEU A 115 2.42 -13.92 -3.03
CA LEU A 115 1.99 -12.92 -2.05
C LEU A 115 1.72 -13.61 -0.73
N GLN A 116 2.56 -13.31 0.26
CA GLN A 116 2.50 -13.89 1.60
C GLN A 116 1.76 -12.99 2.57
N THR A 117 1.94 -11.68 2.43
CA THR A 117 1.43 -10.70 3.40
C THR A 117 0.77 -9.51 2.71
N ILE A 118 -0.46 -9.21 3.10
CA ILE A 118 -1.14 -7.96 2.76
C ILE A 118 -1.36 -7.20 4.06
N TYR A 119 -0.61 -6.13 4.26
CA TYR A 119 -0.79 -5.29 5.43
C TYR A 119 -2.01 -4.40 5.25
N CYS A 120 -2.99 -4.57 6.13
CA CYS A 120 -4.15 -3.69 6.23
C CYS A 120 -4.67 -3.68 7.67
N ASN A 121 -5.18 -2.53 8.11
CA ASN A 121 -5.65 -2.35 9.49
C ASN A 121 -7.18 -2.30 9.59
N THR A 122 -7.89 -2.38 8.46
CA THR A 122 -9.35 -2.34 8.38
C THR A 122 -9.88 -3.53 7.59
N THR A 123 -11.13 -3.90 7.86
CA THR A 123 -11.86 -4.87 7.04
C THR A 123 -12.37 -4.19 5.78
N TRP A 124 -12.21 -4.82 4.63
CA TRP A 124 -12.76 -4.32 3.37
C TRP A 124 -14.11 -4.97 3.07
N THR A 125 -14.97 -4.23 2.39
CA THR A 125 -16.28 -4.69 1.91
C THR A 125 -16.58 -3.99 0.58
N CYS A 126 -17.20 -4.68 -0.37
CA CYS A 126 -17.73 -4.06 -1.58
C CYS A 126 -18.80 -4.95 -2.22
N SER A 127 -19.53 -4.41 -3.21
CA SER A 127 -20.64 -5.11 -3.86
C SER A 127 -20.19 -6.19 -4.85
N LEU A 128 -19.05 -6.01 -5.52
CA LEU A 128 -18.53 -6.94 -6.54
C LEU A 128 -17.10 -7.35 -6.19
N SER A 129 -16.87 -8.63 -5.87
CA SER A 129 -15.58 -9.10 -5.34
C SER A 129 -15.20 -10.53 -5.73
N TRP A 130 -15.72 -11.01 -6.87
CA TRP A 130 -15.48 -12.38 -7.32
C TRP A 130 -13.99 -12.68 -7.45
N ASP A 131 -13.57 -13.84 -6.93
CA ASP A 131 -12.20 -14.37 -7.06
C ASP A 131 -11.10 -13.38 -6.65
N MET A 132 -11.38 -12.46 -5.72
CA MET A 132 -10.47 -11.40 -5.27
C MET A 132 -9.08 -11.94 -4.88
N PHE A 133 -9.03 -13.08 -4.20
CA PHE A 133 -7.82 -13.76 -3.72
C PHE A 133 -7.56 -15.11 -4.39
N SER A 134 -8.33 -15.49 -5.41
CA SER A 134 -8.17 -16.81 -6.05
C SER A 134 -6.76 -16.98 -6.62
N GLY A 135 -6.10 -18.10 -6.29
CA GLY A 135 -4.71 -18.38 -6.66
C GLY A 135 -3.65 -17.75 -5.76
N CYS A 136 -4.01 -17.02 -4.70
CA CYS A 136 -3.04 -16.47 -3.74
C CYS A 136 -2.56 -17.53 -2.73
N THR A 137 -2.02 -18.65 -3.23
CA THR A 137 -1.75 -19.85 -2.44
C THR A 137 -0.69 -19.71 -1.36
N SER A 138 0.10 -18.62 -1.36
CA SER A 138 1.09 -18.33 -0.33
C SER A 138 0.61 -17.42 0.79
N LEU A 139 -0.64 -16.93 0.76
CA LEU A 139 -1.14 -15.99 1.76
C LEU A 139 -1.16 -16.60 3.17
N GLN A 140 -0.62 -15.84 4.12
CA GLN A 140 -0.54 -16.17 5.54
C GLN A 140 -1.01 -14.94 6.33
N GLY A 141 -2.32 -14.66 6.26
CA GLY A 141 -2.96 -13.61 7.04
C GLY A 141 -3.25 -14.03 8.47
N ALA A 142 -4.32 -13.51 9.05
CA ALA A 142 -4.87 -14.01 10.31
C ALA A 142 -5.30 -15.48 10.22
N VAL A 143 -5.68 -15.93 9.03
CA VAL A 143 -5.93 -17.33 8.69
C VAL A 143 -5.12 -17.76 7.45
N PRO A 144 -4.78 -19.07 7.30
CA PRO A 144 -4.18 -19.59 6.08
C PRO A 144 -5.13 -19.44 4.87
N TYR A 145 -4.56 -19.41 3.66
CA TYR A 145 -5.34 -19.45 2.42
C TYR A 145 -6.24 -20.68 2.32
N ASP A 146 -7.46 -20.47 1.82
CA ASP A 146 -8.48 -21.47 1.52
C ASP A 146 -9.03 -21.20 0.12
N GLU A 147 -8.96 -22.18 -0.77
CA GLU A 147 -9.41 -22.03 -2.16
C GLU A 147 -10.94 -21.87 -2.30
N SER A 148 -11.70 -22.22 -1.27
CA SER A 148 -13.17 -22.07 -1.25
C SER A 148 -13.64 -20.67 -0.84
N GLU A 149 -12.77 -19.88 -0.20
CA GLU A 149 -13.09 -18.55 0.33
C GLU A 149 -12.17 -17.50 -0.32
N THR A 150 -12.59 -16.94 -1.46
CA THR A 150 -11.70 -16.10 -2.28
C THR A 150 -12.22 -14.70 -2.55
N ASP A 151 -13.39 -14.33 -2.02
CA ASP A 151 -13.97 -13.01 -2.22
C ASP A 151 -13.57 -12.01 -1.11
N VAL A 152 -14.21 -10.85 -1.05
CA VAL A 152 -13.90 -9.80 -0.08
C VAL A 152 -14.22 -10.18 1.37
N SER A 153 -15.00 -11.23 1.64
CA SER A 153 -15.36 -11.64 3.00
C SER A 153 -14.15 -12.00 3.87
N VAL A 154 -13.06 -12.46 3.23
CA VAL A 154 -11.76 -12.75 3.85
C VAL A 154 -10.77 -11.58 3.78
N ALA A 155 -11.18 -10.41 3.29
CA ALA A 155 -10.38 -9.17 3.33
C ALA A 155 -10.44 -8.52 4.72
N ASN A 156 -10.03 -9.27 5.75
CA ASN A 156 -10.16 -8.89 7.16
C ASN A 156 -8.85 -9.19 7.92
N PRO A 157 -8.31 -8.25 8.71
CA PRO A 157 -7.04 -8.43 9.40
C PRO A 157 -7.12 -9.27 10.68
N GLU A 158 -8.32 -9.58 11.18
CA GLU A 158 -8.56 -10.43 12.35
C GLU A 158 -9.00 -11.84 11.98
N THR A 159 -9.77 -11.99 10.90
CA THR A 159 -10.44 -13.24 10.54
C THR A 159 -10.14 -13.74 9.13
N GLY A 160 -9.29 -13.04 8.39
CA GLY A 160 -9.07 -13.26 6.97
C GLY A 160 -7.60 -13.20 6.57
N TYR A 161 -7.36 -12.84 5.31
CA TYR A 161 -6.03 -12.88 4.69
C TYR A 161 -5.21 -11.62 4.87
N PHE A 162 -5.77 -10.58 5.51
CA PHE A 162 -4.98 -9.42 5.87
C PHE A 162 -4.18 -9.66 7.14
N THR A 163 -3.11 -8.90 7.27
CA THR A 163 -2.26 -8.84 8.45
C THR A 163 -2.30 -7.43 8.98
N LYS A 164 -2.60 -7.26 10.28
CA LYS A 164 -2.46 -5.94 10.92
C LYS A 164 -1.03 -5.45 10.77
N LYS A 165 -0.91 -4.21 10.31
CA LYS A 165 0.34 -3.47 10.37
C LYS A 165 0.51 -2.93 11.78
N GLU A 166 1.30 -3.64 12.57
CA GLU A 166 1.68 -3.17 13.91
C GLU A 166 2.34 -1.79 13.82
N SER A 167 1.98 -0.93 14.76
CA SER A 167 2.72 0.32 14.96
C SER A 167 4.16 -0.05 15.28
N THR A 168 5.12 0.49 14.54
CA THR A 168 6.55 0.36 14.88
C THR A 168 6.86 0.99 16.25
N GLY A 169 5.90 1.70 16.86
CA GLY A 169 6.12 2.59 17.99
C GLY A 169 6.94 3.82 17.62
N VAL A 170 7.21 4.01 16.32
CA VAL A 170 7.97 5.12 15.73
C VAL A 170 7.04 5.98 14.88
N THR A 171 6.67 7.15 15.38
CA THR A 171 5.95 8.18 14.61
C THR A 171 6.96 8.82 13.65
N THR A 172 6.67 8.84 12.34
CA THR A 172 7.57 9.40 11.32
C THR A 172 7.60 10.94 11.33
N VAL A 173 8.80 11.49 11.08
CA VAL A 173 9.20 12.88 10.77
C VAL A 173 8.12 13.95 10.88
N THR A 174 8.17 14.74 11.94
CA THR A 174 7.66 16.12 11.96
C THR A 174 8.78 17.06 11.47
N THR A 175 8.49 17.91 10.49
CA THR A 175 9.33 19.08 10.18
C THR A 175 8.94 20.23 11.08
N ASP A 176 9.96 20.99 11.54
CA ASP A 176 9.95 22.12 12.47
C ASP A 176 8.58 22.75 12.78
N GLY A 177 8.14 22.55 14.02
CA GLY A 177 6.92 23.15 14.56
C GLY A 177 6.30 22.46 15.79
N ASP A 178 6.92 21.45 16.38
CA ASP A 178 6.32 20.67 17.47
C ASP A 178 6.21 21.45 18.79
N ALA A 179 5.09 22.16 18.95
CA ALA A 179 4.63 22.75 20.21
C ALA A 179 4.37 21.72 21.33
N ASN A 180 4.77 20.45 21.16
CA ASN A 180 4.37 19.32 21.98
C ASN A 180 5.52 18.42 22.46
N ILE A 181 6.79 18.64 22.10
CA ILE A 181 7.90 17.83 22.64
C ILE A 181 8.42 18.46 23.96
N GLN A 182 8.35 17.71 25.06
CA GLN A 182 8.84 18.15 26.38
C GLN A 182 10.27 17.69 26.69
N ALA A 183 10.67 16.52 26.17
CA ALA A 183 12.02 15.99 26.36
C ALA A 183 12.39 15.06 25.21
N ILE A 184 13.67 15.03 24.89
CA ILE A 184 14.26 14.19 23.85
C ILE A 184 15.31 13.31 24.53
N TYR A 185 15.39 12.07 24.12
CA TYR A 185 16.35 11.08 24.59
C TYR A 185 16.91 10.30 23.41
N SER A 186 18.18 9.91 23.51
CA SER A 186 18.79 8.91 22.64
C SER A 186 18.21 7.52 22.94
N THR A 187 18.50 6.56 22.06
CA THR A 187 18.06 5.17 22.21
C THR A 187 18.67 4.45 23.42
N ASP A 188 19.80 4.93 23.95
CA ASP A 188 20.41 4.48 25.22
C ASP A 188 19.85 5.25 26.45
N GLY A 189 18.85 6.11 26.27
CA GLY A 189 18.14 6.79 27.35
C GLY A 189 18.78 8.07 27.87
N LYS A 190 19.84 8.60 27.22
CA LYS A 190 20.43 9.89 27.60
C LYS A 190 19.58 11.04 27.09
N ARG A 191 19.38 12.06 27.92
CA ARG A 191 18.65 13.27 27.52
C ARG A 191 19.43 14.05 26.47
N LEU A 192 18.75 14.49 25.42
CA LEU A 192 19.28 15.26 24.30
C LEU A 192 18.67 16.67 24.31
N ASN A 193 19.42 17.63 23.77
CA ASN A 193 18.97 19.03 23.66
C ASN A 193 18.15 19.28 22.38
N GLU A 194 18.34 18.44 21.36
CA GLU A 194 17.67 18.51 20.07
C GLU A 194 17.58 17.09 19.47
N LEU A 195 16.68 16.92 18.49
CA LEU A 195 16.58 15.67 17.74
C LEU A 195 17.90 15.40 17.01
N GLN A 196 18.42 14.18 17.07
CA GLN A 196 19.60 13.77 16.30
C GLN A 196 19.18 13.06 15.01
N SER A 197 20.01 13.05 13.97
CA SER A 197 19.75 12.19 12.80
C SER A 197 19.67 10.73 13.26
N GLY A 198 18.70 9.98 12.74
CA GLY A 198 18.34 8.65 13.21
C GLY A 198 17.23 8.65 14.26
N LEU A 199 17.18 7.59 15.06
CA LEU A 199 16.08 7.31 15.98
C LEU A 199 16.24 8.08 17.30
N ASN A 200 15.19 8.79 17.69
CA ASN A 200 15.07 9.54 18.94
C ASN A 200 13.89 8.99 19.74
N ILE A 201 13.93 9.11 21.06
CA ILE A 201 12.81 8.87 21.96
C ILE A 201 12.36 10.23 22.50
N VAL A 202 11.09 10.58 22.34
CA VAL A 202 10.55 11.87 22.79
C VAL A 202 9.42 11.69 23.79
N ARG A 203 9.38 12.57 24.80
CA ARG A 203 8.23 12.73 25.70
C ARG A 203 7.39 13.88 25.21
N MET A 204 6.10 13.65 25.04
CA MET A 204 5.14 14.60 24.52
C MET A 204 4.40 15.33 25.66
N SER A 205 3.81 16.49 25.36
CA SER A 205 3.04 17.35 26.29
C SER A 205 1.82 16.65 26.88
N ASN A 206 1.22 15.72 26.14
CA ASN A 206 0.12 14.87 26.61
C ASN A 206 0.58 13.69 27.51
N GLY A 207 1.86 13.64 27.88
CA GLY A 207 2.44 12.60 28.74
C GLY A 207 2.85 11.32 28.02
N THR A 208 2.58 11.19 26.72
CA THR A 208 2.99 10.00 25.95
C THR A 208 4.49 10.01 25.61
N THR A 209 5.07 8.83 25.42
CA THR A 209 6.43 8.68 24.89
C THR A 209 6.34 8.11 23.48
N GLN A 210 7.06 8.71 22.53
CA GLN A 210 7.06 8.30 21.12
C GLN A 210 8.51 8.10 20.64
N LYS A 211 8.73 7.25 19.64
CA LYS A 211 10.00 7.23 18.93
C LYS A 211 9.87 8.08 17.65
N ILE A 212 10.86 8.89 17.32
CA ILE A 212 10.89 9.74 16.11
C ILE A 212 12.16 9.43 15.31
N LEU A 213 12.01 9.17 14.00
CA LEU A 213 13.14 9.02 13.09
C LEU A 213 13.38 10.35 12.36
N ARG A 214 14.51 11.04 12.62
CA ARG A 214 14.93 12.25 11.90
C ARG A 214 15.84 11.81 10.74
N LYS A 215 15.52 12.22 9.52
CA LYS A 215 16.39 12.01 8.35
C LYS A 215 17.58 12.95 8.43
#